data_AF-A0A368GYG4-F1
#
_entry.id   AF-A0A368GYG4-F1
#
_cell.length_a   1.000
_cell.length_b   1.000
_cell.length_c   1.000
_cell.angle_alpha   90.00
_cell.angle_beta   90.00
_cell.angle_gamma   90.00
#
_symmetry.space_group_name_H-M   'P 1'
#
loop_
_entity.id
_entity.type
_entity.pdbx_description
1 polymer ?
#
loop_
_entity_poly.entity_id
_entity_poly.type
_entity_poly.pdbx_seq_one_letter_code
_entity_poly.pdbx_strand_id
1 'polypeptide(L)'
;MNPHVLMLATAGRVVDAFRLLQCRRAYCLLSVVNYTNGLIIVSWLFGAYGDVIDLLYCVASCLFGIAITALYLNRPLLMVPDVVYKVTISFCALFFSIQEADTGVQGAVCRLLLVIAAVALQFTENYVLFLSLSAIHLEAQQLMQRRPPPTYDQLSALELCQNGGPCTTAKIIVFEQAHEVARPETPPPCYELAVESLKLSRQQL
;
A
#
# COMPACT_ATOMS: atom_id res chain seq x y z
N MET A 1 26.65 -27.10 15.63
CA MET A 1 25.36 -26.48 15.21
C MET A 1 25.70 -25.29 14.33
N ASN A 2 25.22 -25.24 13.09
CA ASN A 2 25.73 -24.29 12.09
C ASN A 2 25.11 -22.89 12.32
N PRO A 3 25.91 -21.84 12.56
CA PRO A 3 25.40 -20.51 12.93
C PRO A 3 24.47 -19.91 11.86
N HIS A 4 24.70 -20.23 10.58
CA HIS A 4 23.86 -19.79 9.47
C HIS A 4 22.43 -20.34 9.52
N VAL A 5 22.23 -21.57 10.00
CA VAL A 5 20.91 -22.20 10.11
C VAL A 5 20.12 -21.59 11.28
N LEU A 6 20.81 -21.28 12.38
CA LEU A 6 20.21 -20.57 13.50
C LEU A 6 19.80 -19.14 13.10
N MET A 7 20.65 -18.43 12.34
CA MET A 7 20.34 -17.08 11.83
C MET A 7 19.15 -17.07 10.87
N LEU A 8 19.04 -18.09 10.01
CA LEU A 8 17.92 -18.22 9.08
C LEU A 8 16.61 -18.52 9.83
N ALA A 9 16.67 -19.38 10.86
CA ALA A 9 15.53 -19.73 11.69
C ALA A 9 15.05 -18.56 12.55
N THR A 10 15.96 -17.75 13.10
CA THR A 10 15.59 -16.53 13.84
C THR A 10 15.02 -15.47 12.90
N ALA A 11 15.61 -15.27 11.71
CA ALA A 11 15.06 -14.38 10.70
C ALA A 11 13.66 -14.80 10.25
N GLY A 12 13.40 -16.10 10.05
CA GLY A 12 12.08 -16.63 9.73
C GLY A 12 11.04 -16.32 10.80
N ARG A 13 11.37 -16.54 12.08
CA ARG A 13 10.46 -16.20 13.20
C ARG A 13 10.20 -14.70 13.32
N VAL A 14 11.18 -13.86 13.01
CA VAL A 14 11.03 -12.40 13.00
C VAL A 14 10.09 -11.97 11.87
N VAL A 15 10.21 -12.57 10.69
CA VAL A 15 9.28 -12.33 9.57
C VAL A 15 7.85 -12.80 9.91
N ASP A 16 7.69 -13.94 10.56
CA ASP A 16 6.38 -14.41 11.02
C ASP A 16 5.78 -13.51 12.11
N ALA A 17 6.62 -12.99 13.02
CA ALA A 17 6.20 -11.97 13.97
C ALA A 17 5.76 -10.66 13.27
N PHE A 18 6.45 -10.25 12.21
CA PHE A 18 6.02 -9.12 11.39
C PHE A 18 4.73 -9.39 10.61
N ARG A 19 4.45 -10.64 10.22
CA ARG A 19 3.14 -11.01 9.67
C ARG A 19 2.01 -10.88 10.69
N LEU A 20 2.25 -11.18 11.96
CA LEU A 20 1.26 -10.94 13.02
C LEU A 20 0.91 -9.44 13.16
N LEU A 21 1.86 -8.54 12.86
CA LEU A 21 1.63 -7.08 12.83
C LEU A 21 0.81 -6.60 11.62
N GLN A 22 0.54 -7.45 10.62
CA GLN A 22 -0.37 -7.12 9.50
C GLN A 22 -1.82 -6.91 9.96
N CYS A 23 -2.17 -7.37 11.16
CA CYS A 23 -3.47 -7.06 11.75
C CYS A 23 -3.63 -5.55 11.90
N ARG A 24 -4.72 -4.98 11.37
CA ARG A 24 -5.01 -3.53 11.44
C ARG A 24 -4.89 -2.92 12.85
N ARG A 25 -5.28 -3.68 13.88
CA ARG A 25 -5.14 -3.27 15.29
C ARG A 25 -3.69 -3.23 15.75
N ALA A 26 -2.89 -4.23 15.36
CA ALA A 26 -1.47 -4.31 15.71
C ALA A 26 -0.67 -3.21 14.99
N TYR A 27 -0.96 -2.97 13.71
CA TYR A 27 -0.38 -1.87 12.96
C TYR A 27 -0.72 -0.51 13.59
N CYS A 28 -1.99 -0.29 13.99
CA CYS A 28 -2.39 0.95 14.66
C CYS A 28 -1.60 1.17 15.97
N LEU A 29 -1.46 0.11 16.78
CA LEU A 29 -0.69 0.18 18.03
C LEU A 29 0.79 0.48 17.76
N LEU A 30 1.39 -0.18 16.76
CA LEU A 30 2.76 0.11 16.33
C LEU A 30 2.92 1.57 15.87
N SER A 31 1.94 2.09 15.11
CA SER A 31 1.97 3.47 14.62
C SER A 31 1.85 4.50 15.75
N VAL A 32 1.03 4.23 16.77
CA VAL A 32 0.96 5.06 17.99
C VAL A 32 2.28 5.05 18.75
N VAL A 33 2.89 3.88 18.94
CA VAL A 33 4.18 3.75 19.62
C VAL A 33 5.26 4.54 18.85
N ASN A 34 5.31 4.41 17.54
CA ASN A 34 6.26 5.15 16.71
C ASN A 34 6.01 6.65 16.71
N TYR A 35 4.75 7.07 16.70
CA TYR A 35 4.39 8.47 16.87
C TYR A 35 4.91 9.04 18.20
N THR A 36 4.68 8.33 19.30
CA THR A 36 5.18 8.76 20.62
C THR A 36 6.70 8.79 20.71
N ASN A 37 7.39 7.79 20.14
CA ASN A 37 8.84 7.77 20.07
C ASN A 37 9.38 8.93 19.22
N GLY A 38 8.73 9.22 18.09
CA GLY A 38 9.07 10.36 17.24
C GLY A 38 8.94 11.69 17.98
N LEU A 39 7.88 11.88 18.76
CA LEU A 39 7.70 13.08 19.58
C LEU A 39 8.77 13.26 20.65
N ILE A 40 9.14 12.17 21.34
CA ILE A 40 10.23 12.20 22.34
C ILE A 40 11.53 12.65 21.67
N ILE A 41 11.83 12.08 20.51
CA ILE A 41 13.05 12.41 19.74
C ILE A 41 13.04 13.88 19.28
N VAL A 42 11.92 14.36 18.75
CA VAL A 42 11.77 15.76 18.32
C VAL A 42 11.95 16.71 19.51
N SER A 43 11.34 16.39 20.65
CA SER A 43 11.47 17.18 21.88
C SER A 43 12.93 17.26 22.34
N TRP A 44 13.73 16.21 22.13
CA TRP A 44 15.15 16.20 22.48
C TRP A 44 16.00 17.01 21.50
N LEU A 45 15.76 16.83 20.20
CA LEU A 45 16.48 17.55 19.13
C LEU A 45 16.29 19.07 19.19
N PHE A 46 15.05 19.49 19.41
CA PHE A 46 14.67 20.90 19.33
C PHE A 46 14.37 21.51 20.70
N GLY A 47 14.76 20.86 21.80
CA GLY A 47 14.43 21.27 23.18
C GLY A 47 14.74 22.73 23.52
N ALA A 48 15.72 23.34 22.85
CA ALA A 48 16.09 24.74 23.02
C ALA A 48 15.19 25.74 22.27
N TYR A 49 14.35 25.28 21.34
CA TYR A 49 13.55 26.09 20.43
C TYR A 49 12.06 25.77 20.58
N GLY A 50 11.41 26.34 21.61
CA GLY A 50 10.01 26.08 21.95
C GLY A 50 9.03 26.25 20.78
N ASP A 51 9.08 27.37 20.06
CA ASP A 51 8.18 27.65 18.93
C ASP A 51 8.29 26.61 17.80
N VAL A 52 9.51 26.08 17.58
CA VAL A 52 9.77 25.06 16.55
C VAL A 52 9.22 23.69 16.98
N ILE A 53 9.31 23.36 18.27
CA ILE A 53 8.72 22.13 18.82
C ILE A 53 7.20 22.16 18.65
N ASP A 54 6.55 23.28 18.98
CA ASP A 54 5.09 23.40 18.87
C ASP A 54 4.61 23.24 17.43
N LEU A 55 5.32 23.87 16.48
CA LEU A 55 5.05 23.70 15.05
C LEU A 55 5.24 22.25 14.60
N LEU A 56 6.35 21.61 14.98
CA LEU A 56 6.63 20.21 14.64
C LEU A 56 5.60 19.26 15.27
N TYR A 57 5.14 19.55 16.49
CA TYR A 57 4.09 18.79 17.16
C TYR A 57 2.76 18.88 16.40
N CYS A 58 2.40 20.08 15.94
CA CYS A 58 1.20 20.29 15.13
C CYS A 58 1.27 19.56 13.79
N VAL A 59 2.40 19.68 13.09
CA VAL A 59 2.63 18.98 11.81
C VAL A 59 2.59 17.47 12.01
N ALA A 60 3.29 16.94 13.02
CA ALA A 60 3.30 15.52 13.34
C ALA A 60 1.89 15.00 13.69
N SER A 61 1.13 15.73 14.50
CA SER A 61 -0.24 15.36 14.88
C SER A 61 -1.17 15.30 13.66
N CYS A 62 -1.07 16.28 12.76
CA CYS A 62 -1.85 16.33 11.53
C CYS A 62 -1.50 15.15 10.60
N LEU A 63 -0.21 14.91 10.37
CA LEU A 63 0.26 13.80 9.52
C LEU A 63 -0.15 12.44 10.10
N PHE A 64 -0.02 12.26 11.41
CA PHE A 64 -0.47 11.06 12.09
C PHE A 64 -1.98 10.85 11.96
N GLY A 65 -2.79 11.89 12.15
CA GLY A 65 -4.24 11.83 11.95
C GLY A 65 -4.65 11.45 10.52
N ILE A 66 -3.96 12.01 9.52
CA ILE A 66 -4.15 11.66 8.10
C ILE A 66 -3.76 10.19 7.88
N ALA A 67 -2.63 9.73 8.42
CA ALA A 67 -2.14 8.37 8.26
C ALA A 67 -3.09 7.34 8.88
N ILE A 68 -3.61 7.60 10.08
CA ILE A 68 -4.64 6.74 10.69
C ILE A 68 -5.90 6.75 9.85
N THR A 69 -6.40 7.91 9.43
CA THR A 69 -7.61 7.99 8.59
C THR A 69 -7.43 7.23 7.27
N ALA A 70 -6.25 7.35 6.65
CA ALA A 70 -5.87 6.62 5.45
C ALA A 70 -5.86 5.09 5.66
N LEU A 71 -5.34 4.63 6.79
CA LEU A 71 -5.42 3.24 7.21
C LEU A 71 -6.88 2.80 7.38
N TYR A 72 -7.75 3.68 7.89
CA TYR A 72 -9.17 3.36 8.05
C TYR A 72 -9.94 3.25 6.73
N LEU A 73 -9.55 4.06 5.74
CA LEU A 73 -10.13 4.10 4.40
C LEU A 73 -9.49 3.11 3.42
N ASN A 74 -8.56 2.25 3.86
CA ASN A 74 -7.75 1.36 3.02
C ASN A 74 -7.06 2.11 1.85
N ARG A 75 -6.58 3.34 2.10
CA ARG A 75 -5.87 4.18 1.12
C ARG A 75 -4.44 4.45 1.56
N PRO A 76 -3.54 3.46 1.46
CA PRO A 76 -2.18 3.56 2.00
C PRO A 76 -1.30 4.64 1.34
N LEU A 77 -1.63 5.09 0.12
CA LEU A 77 -0.93 6.21 -0.55
C LEU A 77 -0.96 7.50 0.27
N LEU A 78 -2.02 7.74 1.05
CA LEU A 78 -2.15 8.93 1.88
C LEU A 78 -1.26 8.87 3.14
N MET A 79 -0.64 7.73 3.44
CA MET A 79 0.29 7.56 4.57
C MET A 79 1.73 7.94 4.21
N VAL A 80 2.05 8.10 2.91
CA VAL A 80 3.40 8.41 2.43
C VAL A 80 3.98 9.70 3.06
N PRO A 81 3.24 10.82 3.17
CA PRO A 81 3.77 12.03 3.80
C PRO A 81 4.19 11.84 5.27
N ASP A 82 3.42 11.06 6.03
CA ASP A 82 3.76 10.71 7.42
C ASP A 82 5.04 9.88 7.49
N VAL A 83 5.18 8.89 6.61
CA VAL A 83 6.39 8.06 6.52
C VAL A 83 7.61 8.90 6.19
N VAL A 84 7.52 9.79 5.19
CA VAL A 84 8.64 10.67 4.80
C VAL A 84 9.05 11.56 5.96
N TYR A 85 8.08 12.19 6.64
CA TYR A 85 8.34 13.03 7.80
C TYR A 85 9.09 12.27 8.91
N LYS A 86 8.56 11.11 9.33
CA LYS A 86 9.18 10.31 10.39
C LYS A 86 10.60 9.86 10.01
N VAL A 87 10.82 9.47 8.76
CA VAL A 87 12.15 9.07 8.26
C VAL A 87 13.12 10.25 8.30
N THR A 88 12.72 11.44 7.84
CA THR A 88 13.58 12.63 7.87
C THR A 88 13.99 13.01 9.29
N ILE A 89 13.03 13.08 10.23
CA ILE A 89 13.30 13.38 11.64
C ILE A 89 14.20 12.33 12.28
N SER A 90 13.95 11.05 11.97
CA SER A 90 14.74 9.93 12.48
C SER A 90 16.21 9.99 12.05
N PHE A 91 16.48 10.37 10.79
CA PHE A 91 17.85 10.59 10.33
C PHE A 91 18.51 11.79 11.00
N CYS A 92 17.80 12.92 11.13
CA CYS A 92 18.30 14.08 11.86
C CYS A 92 18.70 13.72 13.30
N ALA A 93 17.84 12.94 13.98
CA ALA A 93 18.10 12.47 15.34
C ALA A 93 19.30 11.53 15.43
N LEU A 94 19.44 10.64 14.45
CA LEU A 94 20.55 9.71 14.39
C LEU A 94 21.89 10.46 14.22
N PHE A 95 21.98 11.40 13.29
CA PHE A 95 23.20 12.20 13.13
C PHE A 95 23.49 13.06 14.37
N PHE A 96 22.48 13.69 14.95
CA PHE A 96 22.65 14.50 16.15
C PHE A 96 23.14 13.65 17.34
N SER A 97 22.56 12.48 17.56
CA SER A 97 22.97 11.58 18.65
C SER A 97 24.35 10.97 18.45
N ILE A 98 24.77 10.70 17.21
CA ILE A 98 26.15 10.30 16.90
C ILE A 98 27.11 11.44 17.24
N GLN A 99 26.78 12.68 16.86
CA GLN A 99 27.60 13.84 17.18
C GLN A 99 27.69 14.09 18.69
N GLU A 100 26.58 13.93 19.45
CA GLU A 100 26.61 14.00 20.92
C GLU A 100 27.50 12.90 21.53
N ALA A 101 27.49 11.70 20.94
CA ALA A 101 28.33 10.59 21.40
C ALA A 101 29.82 10.86 21.14
N ASP A 102 30.16 11.40 19.96
CA ASP A 102 31.53 11.74 19.58
C ASP A 102 32.09 12.91 20.42
N THR A 103 31.23 13.86 20.81
CA THR A 103 31.61 15.00 21.67
C THR A 103 31.73 14.64 23.15
N GLY A 104 31.42 13.39 23.53
CA GLY A 104 31.63 12.88 24.89
C GLY A 104 30.64 13.43 25.92
N VAL A 105 29.46 13.88 25.50
CA VAL A 105 28.42 14.37 26.40
C VAL A 105 27.94 13.24 27.32
N GLN A 106 27.76 13.52 28.61
CA GLN A 106 27.32 12.50 29.58
C GLN A 106 25.96 11.90 29.18
N GLY A 107 25.91 10.58 29.10
CA GLY A 107 24.70 9.84 28.72
C GLY A 107 24.43 9.74 27.22
N ALA A 108 25.26 10.34 26.35
CA ALA A 108 25.06 10.35 24.91
C ALA A 108 24.99 8.95 24.29
N VAL A 109 25.78 7.98 24.79
CA VAL A 109 25.75 6.59 24.33
C VAL A 109 24.38 5.93 24.59
N CYS A 110 23.80 6.17 25.77
CA CYS A 110 22.46 5.65 26.09
C CYS A 110 21.39 6.29 25.20
N ARG A 111 21.51 7.60 24.92
CA ARG A 111 20.60 8.31 24.01
C ARG A 111 20.72 7.76 22.58
N LEU A 112 21.94 7.53 22.11
CA LEU A 112 22.22 6.93 20.81
C LEU A 112 21.57 5.55 20.69
N LEU A 113 21.68 4.69 21.71
CA LEU A 113 21.01 3.38 21.72
C LEU A 113 19.48 3.50 21.63
N LEU A 114 18.87 4.46 22.33
CA LEU A 114 17.44 4.71 22.24
C LEU A 114 17.02 5.21 20.86
N VAL A 115 17.81 6.11 20.26
CA VAL A 115 17.56 6.60 18.89
C VAL A 115 17.66 5.45 17.90
N ILE A 116 18.68 4.58 18.00
CA ILE A 116 18.83 3.39 17.15
C ILE A 116 17.61 2.46 17.30
N ALA A 117 17.16 2.20 18.53
CA ALA A 117 15.99 1.37 18.77
C ALA A 117 14.71 1.98 18.15
N ALA A 118 14.53 3.30 18.27
CA ALA A 118 13.40 4.01 17.67
C ALA A 118 13.46 3.98 16.13
N VAL A 119 14.64 4.16 15.54
CA VAL A 119 14.87 4.02 14.09
C VAL A 119 14.50 2.61 13.63
N ALA A 120 14.91 1.57 14.36
CA ALA A 120 14.57 0.18 14.03
C ALA A 120 13.05 -0.09 14.08
N LEU A 121 12.35 0.47 15.06
CA LEU A 121 10.89 0.41 15.14
C LEU A 121 10.22 1.17 13.97
N GLN A 122 10.79 2.29 13.55
CA GLN A 122 10.34 3.06 12.39
C GLN A 122 10.47 2.24 11.10
N PHE A 123 11.60 1.55 10.90
CA PHE A 123 11.80 0.63 9.79
C PHE A 123 10.82 -0.54 9.82
N THR A 124 10.49 -1.04 11.02
CA THR A 124 9.51 -2.11 11.19
C THR A 124 8.11 -1.67 10.73
N GLU A 125 7.65 -0.49 11.13
CA GLU A 125 6.36 0.07 10.66
C GLU A 125 6.35 0.24 9.15
N ASN A 126 7.41 0.80 8.58
CA ASN A 126 7.52 0.97 7.13
C ASN A 126 7.51 -0.38 6.39
N TYR A 127 8.22 -1.38 6.90
CA TYR A 127 8.26 -2.72 6.32
C TYR A 127 6.86 -3.37 6.30
N VAL A 128 6.14 -3.31 7.43
CA VAL A 128 4.78 -3.85 7.51
C VAL A 128 3.82 -3.07 6.60
N LEU A 129 3.97 -1.75 6.50
CA LEU A 129 3.20 -0.92 5.57
C LEU A 129 3.44 -1.32 4.11
N PHE A 130 4.70 -1.47 3.68
CA PHE A 130 5.02 -1.92 2.32
C PHE A 130 4.51 -3.34 2.04
N LEU A 131 4.57 -4.24 3.03
CA LEU A 131 4.03 -5.58 2.90
C LEU A 131 2.51 -5.55 2.72
N SER A 132 1.80 -4.67 3.43
CA SER A 132 0.35 -4.50 3.26
C SER A 132 -0.01 -3.86 1.91
N LEU A 133 0.75 -2.86 1.46
CA LEU A 133 0.62 -2.22 0.15
C LEU A 133 0.78 -3.23 -0.98
N SER A 134 1.83 -4.04 -0.94
CA SER A 134 2.11 -5.05 -1.97
C SER A 134 1.04 -6.13 -2.03
N ALA A 135 0.49 -6.56 -0.89
CA ALA A 135 -0.65 -7.47 -0.85
C ALA A 135 -1.89 -6.88 -1.53
N ILE A 136 -2.24 -5.62 -1.22
CA ILE A 136 -3.38 -4.92 -1.84
C ILE A 136 -3.17 -4.75 -3.36
N HIS A 137 -1.96 -4.42 -3.79
CA HIS A 137 -1.64 -4.31 -5.23
C HIS A 137 -1.74 -5.65 -5.95
N LEU A 138 -1.28 -6.74 -5.31
CA LEU A 138 -1.40 -8.09 -5.86
C LEU A 138 -2.87 -8.51 -6.01
N GLU A 139 -3.70 -8.26 -5.00
CA GLU A 139 -5.14 -8.51 -5.05
C GLU A 139 -5.81 -7.69 -6.16
N ALA A 140 -5.47 -6.40 -6.29
CA ALA A 140 -5.99 -5.54 -7.36
C ALA A 140 -5.59 -6.06 -8.74
N GLN A 141 -4.34 -6.52 -8.93
CA GLN A 141 -3.91 -7.13 -10.18
C GLN A 141 -4.63 -8.46 -10.46
N GLN A 142 -4.80 -9.32 -9.45
CA GLN A 142 -5.55 -10.57 -9.60
C GLN A 142 -7.02 -10.33 -9.94
N LEU A 143 -7.64 -9.29 -9.37
CA LEU A 143 -9.01 -8.89 -9.71
C LEU A 143 -9.11 -8.35 -11.15
N MET A 144 -8.11 -7.60 -11.62
CA MET A 144 -8.04 -7.18 -13.03
C MET A 144 -7.84 -8.37 -13.96
N GLN A 145 -7.02 -9.34 -13.55
CA GLN A 145 -6.75 -10.55 -14.35
C GLN A 145 -7.92 -11.55 -14.33
N ARG A 146 -8.77 -11.52 -13.30
CA ARG A 146 -10.01 -12.31 -13.21
C ARG A 146 -11.21 -11.66 -13.89
N ARG A 147 -11.15 -10.38 -14.27
CA ARG A 147 -12.20 -9.82 -15.13
C ARG A 147 -12.10 -10.51 -16.49
N PRO A 148 -13.17 -11.18 -16.96
CA PRO A 148 -13.20 -11.63 -18.34
C PRO A 148 -12.98 -10.41 -19.24
N PRO A 149 -12.28 -10.56 -20.38
CA PRO A 149 -12.12 -9.46 -21.33
C PRO A 149 -13.52 -8.92 -21.68
N PRO A 150 -13.69 -7.58 -21.78
CA PRO A 150 -14.98 -7.00 -22.13
C PRO A 150 -15.44 -7.62 -23.45
N THR A 151 -16.65 -8.18 -23.43
CA THR A 151 -17.26 -8.72 -24.65
C THR A 151 -17.53 -7.55 -25.60
N TYR A 152 -17.45 -7.76 -26.93
CA TYR A 152 -17.64 -6.68 -27.91
C TYR A 152 -18.93 -5.85 -27.70
N ASP A 153 -19.99 -6.48 -27.17
CA ASP A 153 -21.26 -5.81 -26.82
C ASP A 153 -21.14 -4.79 -25.67
N GLN A 154 -20.17 -4.96 -24.78
CA GLN A 154 -19.88 -4.01 -23.70
C GLN A 154 -19.05 -2.81 -24.18
N LEU A 155 -18.25 -2.99 -25.23
CA LEU A 155 -17.50 -1.90 -25.87
C LEU A 155 -18.44 -1.02 -26.72
N SER A 156 -19.38 -1.61 -27.46
CA SER A 156 -20.34 -0.84 -28.27
C SER A 156 -21.29 0.01 -27.42
N ALA A 157 -21.74 -0.50 -26.26
CA ALA A 157 -22.52 0.26 -25.29
C ALA A 157 -21.72 1.41 -24.64
N LEU A 158 -20.40 1.22 -24.45
CA LEU A 158 -19.51 2.25 -23.90
C LEU A 158 -19.28 3.39 -24.90
N GLU A 159 -19.10 3.05 -26.19
CA GLU A 159 -18.95 4.02 -27.29
C GLU A 159 -20.24 4.82 -27.53
N LEU A 160 -21.42 4.19 -27.40
CA LEU A 160 -22.70 4.90 -27.50
C LEU A 160 -22.88 5.96 -26.40
N CYS A 161 -22.46 5.66 -25.17
CA CYS A 161 -22.53 6.62 -24.05
C CYS A 161 -21.55 7.78 -24.20
N GLN A 162 -20.42 7.60 -24.90
CA GLN A 162 -19.44 8.67 -25.11
C GLN A 162 -19.89 9.70 -26.17
N ASN A 163 -20.78 9.32 -27.08
CA ASN A 163 -21.19 10.15 -28.22
C ASN A 163 -22.52 10.89 -28.04
N GLY A 164 -23.19 10.83 -26.88
CA GLY A 164 -24.50 11.48 -26.71
C GLY A 164 -24.90 11.84 -25.28
N GLY A 165 -24.58 13.07 -24.85
CA GLY A 165 -25.30 13.76 -23.76
C GLY A 165 -25.14 13.20 -22.33
N PRO A 166 -25.63 13.92 -21.30
CA PRO A 166 -25.11 13.79 -19.94
C PRO A 166 -25.49 12.47 -19.27
N CYS A 167 -24.47 11.74 -18.81
CA CYS A 167 -24.60 10.51 -18.05
C CYS A 167 -25.37 10.74 -16.73
N THR A 168 -26.67 10.43 -16.72
CA THR A 168 -27.39 10.14 -15.47
C THR A 168 -26.86 8.84 -14.89
N THR A 169 -26.39 8.91 -13.65
CA THR A 169 -25.91 7.81 -12.83
C THR A 169 -26.94 6.68 -12.76
N ALA A 170 -26.80 5.65 -13.59
CA ALA A 170 -27.64 4.47 -13.52
C ALA A 170 -27.00 3.45 -12.57
N LYS A 171 -27.52 3.49 -11.34
CA LYS A 171 -27.62 2.43 -10.34
C LYS A 171 -27.19 1.04 -10.83
N ILE A 172 -26.25 0.42 -10.11
CA ILE A 172 -25.92 -1.01 -10.21
C ILE A 172 -27.22 -1.79 -9.95
N ILE A 173 -27.88 -2.23 -11.03
CA ILE A 173 -28.96 -3.22 -10.96
C ILE A 173 -28.29 -4.56 -11.22
N VAL A 174 -28.19 -5.35 -10.15
CA VAL A 174 -27.99 -6.80 -10.23
C VAL A 174 -29.12 -7.33 -11.11
N PHE A 175 -28.81 -7.66 -12.38
CA PHE A 175 -29.81 -8.23 -13.26
C PHE A 175 -29.95 -9.72 -12.96
N GLU A 176 -31.09 -9.97 -12.37
CA GLU A 176 -31.86 -11.20 -12.27
C GLU A 176 -31.68 -12.13 -13.48
N GLN A 177 -31.54 -13.40 -13.13
CA GLN A 177 -31.52 -14.58 -13.97
C GLN A 177 -32.62 -14.55 -15.04
N ALA A 178 -32.26 -14.30 -16.30
CA ALA A 178 -33.19 -14.34 -17.43
C ALA A 178 -32.69 -15.28 -18.53
N HIS A 179 -33.38 -16.42 -18.62
CA HIS A 179 -33.58 -17.30 -19.77
C HIS A 179 -32.35 -17.81 -20.54
N GLU A 180 -32.13 -19.11 -20.33
CA GLU A 180 -31.33 -20.03 -21.13
C GLU A 180 -31.86 -20.07 -22.57
N VAL A 181 -31.23 -19.32 -23.48
CA VAL A 181 -31.44 -19.45 -24.93
C VAL A 181 -30.55 -20.60 -25.40
N ALA A 182 -31.18 -21.60 -26.02
CA ALA A 182 -30.57 -22.83 -26.49
C ALA A 182 -29.26 -22.60 -27.26
N ARG A 183 -28.19 -23.20 -26.74
CA ARG A 183 -26.84 -23.21 -27.30
C ARG A 183 -26.85 -24.03 -28.60
N PRO A 184 -26.36 -23.51 -29.75
CA PRO A 184 -26.16 -24.33 -30.94
C PRO A 184 -25.12 -25.43 -30.64
N GLU A 185 -25.48 -26.70 -30.85
CA GLU A 185 -24.60 -27.86 -30.58
C GLU A 185 -23.49 -28.08 -31.62
N THR A 186 -23.40 -27.23 -32.64
CA THR A 186 -22.35 -27.33 -33.66
C THR A 186 -21.11 -26.54 -33.23
N PRO A 187 -19.93 -27.16 -33.11
CA PRO A 187 -18.69 -26.42 -32.85
C PRO A 187 -18.47 -25.39 -33.97
N PRO A 188 -17.95 -24.19 -33.65
CA PRO A 188 -17.68 -23.19 -34.68
C PRO A 188 -16.65 -23.77 -35.68
N PRO A 189 -16.86 -23.58 -37.00
CA PRO A 189 -15.93 -24.07 -38.00
C PRO A 189 -14.54 -23.49 -37.73
N CYS A 190 -13.49 -24.31 -37.87
CA CYS A 190 -12.11 -23.85 -37.76
C CYS A 190 -11.90 -22.64 -38.69
N TYR A 191 -11.16 -21.65 -38.20
CA TYR A 191 -10.93 -20.35 -38.84
C TYR A 191 -10.67 -20.43 -40.36
N GLU A 192 -9.96 -21.46 -40.83
CA GLU A 192 -9.68 -21.67 -42.25
C GLU A 192 -10.94 -21.87 -43.11
N LEU A 193 -11.94 -22.59 -42.59
CA LEU A 193 -13.20 -22.86 -43.31
C LEU A 193 -14.07 -21.59 -43.43
N ALA A 194 -14.00 -20.70 -42.43
CA ALA A 194 -14.70 -19.41 -42.46
C ALA A 194 -14.05 -18.42 -43.43
N VAL A 195 -12.73 -18.50 -43.59
CA VAL A 195 -12.00 -17.68 -44.57
C VAL A 195 -12.30 -18.15 -46.00
N GLU A 196 -12.42 -19.46 -46.24
CA GLU A 196 -12.80 -19.98 -47.57
C GLU A 196 -14.24 -19.63 -47.96
N SER A 197 -15.20 -19.72 -47.03
CA SER A 197 -16.59 -19.36 -47.32
C SER A 197 -16.75 -17.87 -47.64
N LEU A 198 -15.99 -16.99 -46.97
CA LEU A 198 -15.95 -15.57 -47.27
C LEU A 198 -15.31 -15.27 -48.63
N LYS A 199 -14.28 -16.01 -49.04
CA LYS A 199 -13.67 -15.86 -50.38
C LYS A 199 -14.61 -16.30 -51.50
N LEU A 200 -15.33 -17.40 -51.31
CA LEU A 200 -16.34 -17.89 -52.26
C LEU A 200 -17.52 -16.91 -52.40
N SER A 201 -17.97 -16.35 -51.27
CA SER A 201 -19.05 -15.35 -51.25
C SER A 201 -18.69 -14.06 -51.99
N ARG A 202 -17.39 -13.73 -52.07
CA ARG A 202 -16.89 -12.50 -52.71
C ARG A 202 -16.62 -12.66 -54.21
N GLN A 203 -16.64 -13.88 -54.75
CA GLN A 203 -16.47 -14.15 -56.19
C GLN A 203 -17.79 -14.26 -56.96
N GLN A 204 -18.94 -14.19 -56.27
CA GLN A 204 -20.28 -14.24 -56.89
C GLN A 204 -20.93 -12.86 -57.05
N LEU A 205 -20.13 -11.79 -56.99
CA LEU A 205 -20.53 -10.39 -57.19
C LEU A 205 -19.62 -9.76 -58.26
#